data_AF-A0A9N9PHJ3-F1
#
_entry.id   AF-A0A9N9PHJ3-F1
#
_cell.length_a   1.000
_cell.length_b   1.000
_cell.length_c   1.000
_cell.angle_alpha   90.00
_cell.angle_beta   90.00
_cell.angle_gamma   90.00
#
_symmetry.space_group_name_H-M   'P 1'
#
loop_
_entity.id
_entity.type
_entity.pdbx_description
1 polymer ?
#
loop_
_entity_poly.entity_id
_entity_poly.type
_entity_poly.pdbx_seq_one_letter_code
_entity_poly.pdbx_strand_id
1 'polypeptide(L)'
;IDLVADQKVIVIDGEVPIEEACDILTRNNISSAPVYDASTKSYSGMFDWADVMTYLLIVLKKKDASKQLEKSDAELSAEFNDLVKLASHCQPVPVKLASDLSKKNPFYSVLPETSLLQVVELFGSGIHRVAVVDADGVITAIFTQSTVDNYFYQN
;
A
#
# COMPACT_ATOMS: atom_id res chain seq x y z
N ILE A 1 8.49 -1.70 -21.13
CA ILE A 1 9.11 -0.34 -21.05
C ILE A 1 10.47 -0.49 -20.37
N ASP A 2 11.57 -0.15 -21.04
CA ASP A 2 12.93 -0.33 -20.50
C ASP A 2 13.23 0.53 -19.26
N LEU A 3 12.44 1.59 -19.01
CA LEU A 3 12.58 2.52 -17.89
C LEU A 3 12.60 1.84 -16.50
N VAL A 4 11.98 0.68 -16.36
CA VAL A 4 11.86 -0.04 -15.07
C VAL A 4 12.23 -1.52 -15.18
N ALA A 5 12.85 -1.94 -16.29
CA ALA A 5 13.05 -3.37 -16.61
C ALA A 5 13.91 -4.14 -15.58
N ASP A 6 14.84 -3.46 -14.90
CA ASP A 6 15.74 -4.08 -13.90
C ASP A 6 15.37 -3.72 -12.45
N GLN A 7 14.15 -3.23 -12.22
CA GLN A 7 13.74 -2.81 -10.88
C GLN A 7 13.53 -4.02 -9.97
N LYS A 8 14.27 -4.09 -8.85
CA LYS A 8 13.95 -5.02 -7.77
C LYS A 8 12.79 -4.47 -6.95
N VAL A 9 11.59 -5.01 -7.16
CA VAL A 9 10.41 -4.67 -6.34
C VAL A 9 10.50 -5.35 -4.98
N ILE A 10 10.40 -4.56 -3.92
CA ILE A 10 10.27 -5.06 -2.55
C ILE A 10 8.79 -5.31 -2.29
N VAL A 11 8.43 -6.57 -2.03
CA VAL A 11 7.06 -7.00 -1.67
C VAL A 11 7.04 -7.33 -0.18
N ILE A 12 6.00 -6.88 0.53
CA ILE A 12 5.80 -7.19 1.95
C ILE A 12 4.81 -8.35 2.06
N ASP A 13 5.15 -9.36 2.86
CA ASP A 13 4.22 -10.43 3.23
C ASP A 13 3.10 -9.86 4.11
N GLY A 14 1.85 -10.08 3.72
CA GLY A 14 0.67 -9.52 4.38
C GLY A 14 0.49 -9.91 5.85
N GLU A 15 1.11 -11.00 6.30
CA GLU A 15 1.02 -11.47 7.69
C GLU A 15 2.03 -10.79 8.63
N VAL A 16 3.05 -10.09 8.11
CA VAL A 16 4.03 -9.43 8.99
C VAL A 16 3.39 -8.28 9.75
N PRO A 17 3.82 -7.99 10.99
CA PRO A 17 3.33 -6.85 11.73
C PRO A 17 3.60 -5.51 11.03
N ILE A 18 2.72 -4.52 11.23
CA ILE A 18 2.90 -3.14 10.74
C ILE A 18 4.29 -2.58 11.08
N GLU A 19 4.81 -2.86 12.28
CA GLU A 19 6.13 -2.41 12.72
C GLU A 19 7.25 -2.98 11.84
N GLU A 20 7.16 -4.27 11.52
CA GLU A 20 8.13 -4.93 10.63
C GLU A 20 8.01 -4.39 9.20
N ALA A 21 6.79 -4.13 8.72
CA ALA A 21 6.56 -3.48 7.43
C ALA A 21 7.18 -2.06 7.38
N CYS A 22 7.04 -1.27 8.44
CA CYS A 22 7.67 0.06 8.56
C CYS A 22 9.20 -0.04 8.49
N ASP A 23 9.77 -1.03 9.16
CA ASP A 23 11.21 -1.28 9.08
C ASP A 23 11.63 -1.68 7.66
N ILE A 24 10.85 -2.51 6.95
CA ILE A 24 11.14 -2.89 5.57
C ILE A 24 11.19 -1.64 4.68
N LEU A 25 10.22 -0.73 4.80
CA LEU A 25 10.23 0.54 4.07
C LEU A 25 11.48 1.36 4.37
N THR A 26 11.82 1.51 5.65
CA THR A 26 12.96 2.30 6.12
C THR A 26 14.29 1.72 5.67
N ARG A 27 14.53 0.42 5.87
CA ARG A 27 15.80 -0.27 5.54
C ARG A 27 16.07 -0.29 4.03
N ASN A 28 15.02 -0.33 3.21
CA ASN A 28 15.15 -0.31 1.75
C ASN A 28 15.09 1.11 1.16
N ASN A 29 14.94 2.15 1.99
CA ASN A 29 14.80 3.54 1.56
C ASN A 29 13.68 3.74 0.52
N ILE A 30 12.53 3.11 0.75
CA ILE A 30 11.33 3.22 -0.09
C ILE A 30 10.17 3.79 0.72
N SER A 31 9.29 4.54 0.06
CA SER A 31 8.14 5.19 0.70
C SER A 31 6.84 4.39 0.64
N SER A 32 6.80 3.30 -0.13
CA SER A 32 5.71 2.32 -0.09
C SER A 32 6.15 1.01 -0.73
N ALA A 33 5.40 -0.06 -0.47
CA ALA A 33 5.59 -1.36 -1.09
C ALA A 33 4.24 -2.09 -1.26
N PRO A 34 4.10 -2.95 -2.29
CA PRO A 34 2.95 -3.82 -2.41
C PRO A 34 2.93 -4.85 -1.29
N VAL A 35 1.72 -5.15 -0.80
CA VAL A 35 1.47 -6.17 0.21
C VAL A 35 0.86 -7.39 -0.47
N TYR A 36 1.47 -8.56 -0.29
CA TYR A 36 1.02 -9.82 -0.88
C TYR A 36 0.41 -10.73 0.19
N ASP A 37 -0.83 -11.15 -0.01
CA ASP A 37 -1.50 -12.13 0.83
C ASP A 37 -1.36 -13.52 0.20
N ALA A 38 -0.56 -14.38 0.84
CA ALA A 38 -0.32 -15.75 0.38
C ALA A 38 -1.56 -16.65 0.44
N SER A 39 -2.54 -16.32 1.30
CA SER A 39 -3.77 -17.09 1.47
C SER A 39 -4.72 -16.90 0.29
N THR A 40 -4.84 -15.66 -0.21
CA THR A 40 -5.65 -15.32 -1.39
C THR A 40 -4.85 -15.37 -2.69
N LYS A 41 -3.52 -15.49 -2.60
CA LYS A 41 -2.57 -15.41 -3.72
C LYS A 41 -2.70 -14.12 -4.51
N SER A 42 -2.96 -13.01 -3.82
CA SER A 42 -3.22 -11.71 -4.43
C SER A 42 -2.56 -10.58 -3.65
N TYR A 43 -2.36 -9.44 -4.31
CA TYR A 43 -1.93 -8.23 -3.63
C TYR A 43 -3.12 -7.56 -2.93
N SER A 44 -2.98 -7.25 -1.64
CA SER A 44 -4.01 -6.54 -0.85
C SER A 44 -3.97 -5.02 -1.04
N GLY A 45 -3.01 -4.52 -1.81
CA GLY A 45 -2.80 -3.10 -2.09
C GLY A 45 -1.36 -2.66 -1.84
N MET A 46 -1.17 -1.35 -1.69
CA MET A 46 0.10 -0.77 -1.27
C MET A 46 0.03 -0.41 0.21
N PHE A 47 1.15 -0.60 0.90
CA PHE A 47 1.36 -0.08 2.24
C PHE A 47 2.36 1.08 2.19
N ASP A 48 2.00 2.21 2.79
CA ASP A 48 2.80 3.43 2.80
C ASP A 48 2.73 4.21 4.13
N TRP A 49 3.43 5.34 4.20
CA TRP A 49 3.42 6.16 5.42
C TRP A 49 2.08 6.85 5.71
N ALA A 50 1.24 7.12 4.71
CA ALA A 50 -0.10 7.65 4.95
C ALA A 50 -0.98 6.61 5.66
N ASP A 51 -0.80 5.34 5.35
CA ASP A 51 -1.48 4.23 6.02
C ASP A 51 -1.03 4.12 7.48
N VAL A 52 0.28 4.22 7.74
CA VAL A 52 0.84 4.26 9.12
C VAL A 52 0.23 5.42 9.92
N MET A 53 0.18 6.62 9.34
CA MET A 53 -0.41 7.78 10.00
C MET A 53 -1.90 7.56 10.29
N THR A 54 -2.63 6.96 9.35
CA THR A 54 -4.05 6.65 9.53
C THR A 54 -4.26 5.61 10.63
N TYR A 55 -3.43 4.57 10.66
CA TYR A 55 -3.40 3.56 11.72
C TYR A 55 -3.15 4.20 13.10
N LEU A 56 -2.11 5.03 13.23
CA LEU A 56 -1.80 5.73 14.48
C LEU A 56 -2.97 6.60 14.95
N LEU A 57 -3.63 7.33 14.04
CA LEU A 57 -4.80 8.14 14.36
C LEU A 57 -5.98 7.28 14.86
N ILE A 58 -6.21 6.11 14.28
CA ILE A 58 -7.26 5.18 14.74
C ILE A 58 -6.94 4.69 16.16
N VAL A 59 -5.70 4.27 16.41
CA VAL A 59 -5.28 3.76 17.72
C VAL A 59 -5.38 4.84 18.79
N LEU A 60 -4.91 6.07 18.49
CA LEU A 60 -4.98 7.20 19.42
C LEU A 60 -6.44 7.60 19.71
N LYS A 61 -7.26 7.76 18.66
CA LYS A 61 -8.67 8.11 18.83
C LYS A 61 -9.45 7.07 19.62
N LYS A 62 -9.13 5.77 19.49
CA LYS A 62 -9.79 4.73 20.29
C LYS A 62 -9.33 4.70 21.74
N LYS A 63 -8.05 5.00 22.02
CA LYS A 63 -7.61 5.23 23.40
C LYS A 63 -8.43 6.34 24.06
N ASP A 64 -8.70 7.42 23.33
CA ASP A 64 -9.51 8.55 23.81
C ASP A 64 -11.02 8.23 23.86
N ALA A 65 -11.52 7.47 22.88
CA ALA A 65 -12.94 7.18 22.68
C ALA A 65 -13.42 5.88 23.35
N SER A 66 -12.54 5.17 24.07
CA SER A 66 -12.88 4.14 25.08
C SER A 66 -13.85 4.65 26.17
N LYS A 67 -14.14 5.97 26.19
CA LYS A 67 -15.19 6.60 26.99
C LYS A 67 -16.54 6.82 26.28
N GLN A 68 -16.68 6.65 24.95
CA GLN A 68 -17.91 7.05 24.21
C GLN A 68 -18.37 6.18 23.02
N LEU A 69 -17.63 5.18 22.53
CA LEU A 69 -17.95 4.48 21.27
C LEU A 69 -18.67 3.12 21.45
N GLU A 70 -19.83 3.11 22.09
CA GLU A 70 -20.77 1.97 21.99
C GLU A 70 -21.88 2.19 20.95
N LYS A 71 -21.87 3.27 20.15
CA LYS A 71 -23.10 3.75 19.48
C LYS A 71 -23.05 4.06 17.98
N SER A 72 -22.03 3.68 17.23
CA SER A 72 -22.02 3.96 15.77
C SER A 72 -21.42 2.85 14.91
N ASP A 73 -21.71 1.59 15.22
CA ASP A 73 -21.28 0.42 14.46
C ASP A 73 -22.22 0.14 13.27
N ALA A 74 -22.28 1.08 12.33
CA ALA A 74 -22.86 0.83 11.02
C ALA A 74 -21.82 1.18 9.94
N GLU A 75 -21.44 0.17 9.14
CA GLU A 75 -20.61 0.24 7.91
C GLU A 75 -19.08 0.25 8.05
N LEU A 76 -18.50 -0.43 9.04
CA LEU A 76 -17.06 -0.75 9.04
C LEU A 76 -16.85 -2.19 8.56
N SER A 77 -15.89 -2.40 7.64
CA SER A 77 -15.61 -3.73 7.09
C SER A 77 -15.09 -4.68 8.19
N ALA A 78 -15.19 -6.00 7.96
CA ALA A 78 -14.71 -7.00 8.91
C ALA A 78 -13.23 -6.81 9.23
N GLU A 79 -12.42 -6.49 8.22
CA GLU A 79 -10.99 -6.24 8.32
C GLU A 79 -10.68 -5.04 9.21
N PHE A 80 -11.48 -3.96 9.11
CA PHE A 80 -11.31 -2.79 9.97
C PHE A 80 -11.59 -3.13 11.44
N ASN A 81 -12.62 -3.94 11.70
CA ASN A 81 -12.94 -4.37 13.06
C ASN A 81 -11.83 -5.25 13.65
N ASP A 82 -11.23 -6.12 12.84
CA ASP A 82 -10.09 -6.94 13.25
C ASP A 82 -8.85 -6.11 13.55
N LEU A 83 -8.50 -5.15 12.68
CA LEU A 83 -7.41 -4.19 12.90
C LEU A 83 -7.58 -3.47 14.24
N VAL A 84 -8.77 -2.93 14.46
CA VAL A 84 -9.15 -2.23 15.69
C VAL A 84 -8.95 -3.13 16.91
N LYS A 85 -9.44 -4.37 16.83
CA LYS A 85 -9.46 -5.31 17.95
C LYS A 85 -8.03 -5.71 18.31
N LEU A 86 -7.19 -5.98 17.33
CA LEU A 86 -5.79 -6.31 17.57
C LEU A 86 -5.05 -5.12 18.20
N ALA A 87 -5.22 -3.92 17.63
CA ALA A 87 -4.57 -2.73 18.13
C ALA A 87 -5.01 -2.32 19.54
N SER A 88 -6.28 -2.51 19.90
CA SER A 88 -6.80 -2.19 21.25
C SER A 88 -6.25 -3.12 22.34
N HIS A 89 -5.86 -4.34 21.97
CA HIS A 89 -5.24 -5.33 22.86
C HIS A 89 -3.71 -5.32 22.79
N CYS A 90 -3.11 -4.31 22.16
CA CYS A 90 -1.66 -4.21 21.93
C CYS A 90 -1.08 -5.49 21.30
N GLN A 91 -1.86 -6.15 20.43
CA GLN A 91 -1.40 -7.30 19.67
C GLN A 91 -0.77 -6.83 18.36
N PRO A 92 0.21 -7.57 17.81
CA PRO A 92 0.73 -7.30 16.47
C PRO A 92 -0.42 -7.28 15.45
N VAL A 93 -0.47 -6.23 14.64
CA VAL A 93 -1.48 -6.08 13.58
C VAL A 93 -0.83 -6.47 12.25
N PRO A 94 -1.33 -7.49 11.54
CA PRO A 94 -0.86 -7.83 10.20
C PRO A 94 -0.99 -6.66 9.24
N VAL A 95 0.05 -6.37 8.47
CA VAL A 95 0.12 -5.22 7.56
C VAL A 95 -0.99 -5.26 6.49
N LYS A 96 -1.47 -6.43 6.09
CA LYS A 96 -2.58 -6.55 5.14
C LYS A 96 -3.86 -5.86 5.59
N LEU A 97 -4.08 -5.73 6.91
CA LEU A 97 -5.23 -5.00 7.46
C LEU A 97 -5.06 -3.48 7.42
N ALA A 98 -3.82 -3.00 7.27
CA ALA A 98 -3.49 -1.59 7.17
C ALA A 98 -3.11 -1.15 5.74
N SER A 99 -3.01 -2.09 4.79
CA SER A 99 -2.78 -1.81 3.37
C SER A 99 -3.90 -0.91 2.81
N ASP A 100 -3.53 0.20 2.16
CA ASP A 100 -4.45 1.22 1.63
C ASP A 100 -5.47 1.77 2.66
N LEU A 101 -5.12 1.73 3.96
CA LEU A 101 -5.97 2.21 5.04
C LEU A 101 -6.28 3.71 4.92
N SER A 102 -5.36 4.49 4.36
CA SER A 102 -5.52 5.91 4.09
C SER A 102 -6.50 6.21 2.95
N LYS A 103 -6.73 5.25 2.06
CA LYS A 103 -7.48 5.39 0.79
C LYS A 103 -6.96 6.48 -0.13
N LYS A 104 -5.71 6.91 0.08
CA LYS A 104 -5.06 7.99 -0.68
C LYS A 104 -4.11 7.48 -1.75
N ASN A 105 -3.84 6.18 -1.77
CA ASN A 105 -2.86 5.57 -2.65
C ASN A 105 -3.49 4.41 -3.42
N PRO A 106 -4.48 4.68 -4.29
CA PRO A 106 -5.18 3.64 -5.03
C PRO A 106 -4.18 2.78 -5.81
N PHE A 107 -4.23 1.47 -5.58
CA PHE A 107 -3.42 0.50 -6.29
C PHE A 107 -3.92 0.37 -7.73
N TYR A 108 -3.10 0.82 -8.69
CA TYR A 108 -3.37 0.67 -10.11
C TYR A 108 -2.29 -0.17 -10.77
N SER A 109 -2.69 -1.11 -11.61
CA SER A 109 -1.77 -2.01 -12.32
C SER A 109 -1.96 -1.94 -13.83
N VAL A 110 -0.87 -2.11 -14.56
CA VAL A 110 -0.82 -2.17 -16.02
C VAL A 110 0.02 -3.36 -16.49
N LEU A 111 -0.16 -3.78 -17.74
CA LEU A 111 0.65 -4.83 -18.35
C LEU A 111 1.99 -4.27 -18.86
N PRO A 112 3.05 -5.09 -19.04
CA PRO A 112 4.37 -4.63 -19.50
C PRO A 112 4.36 -3.95 -20.88
N GLU A 113 3.38 -4.28 -21.72
CA GLU A 113 3.18 -3.76 -23.07
C GLU A 113 2.45 -2.41 -23.07
N THR A 114 1.95 -1.95 -21.92
CA THR A 114 1.27 -0.66 -21.78
C THR A 114 2.22 0.46 -22.15
N SER A 115 1.74 1.43 -22.94
CA SER A 115 2.57 2.54 -23.39
C SER A 115 2.88 3.52 -22.27
N LEU A 116 4.04 4.18 -22.34
CA LEU A 116 4.40 5.22 -21.37
C LEU A 116 3.35 6.35 -21.33
N LEU A 117 2.78 6.70 -22.49
CA LEU A 117 1.72 7.73 -22.58
C LEU A 117 0.52 7.40 -21.68
N GLN A 118 0.04 6.15 -21.71
CA GLN A 118 -1.07 5.71 -20.85
C GLN A 118 -0.70 5.76 -19.36
N VAL A 119 0.55 5.42 -19.02
CA VAL A 119 1.05 5.56 -17.64
C VAL A 119 1.07 7.03 -17.19
N VAL A 120 1.46 7.95 -18.07
CA VAL A 120 1.42 9.41 -17.79
C VAL A 120 -0.02 9.91 -17.61
N GLU A 121 -0.97 9.44 -18.41
CA GLU A 121 -2.39 9.78 -18.25
C GLU A 121 -2.93 9.33 -16.88
N LEU A 122 -2.56 8.13 -16.42
CA LEU A 122 -2.90 7.65 -15.08
C LEU A 122 -2.33 8.57 -14.00
N PHE A 123 -1.08 9.01 -14.13
CA PHE A 123 -0.50 9.97 -13.20
C PHE A 123 -1.22 11.32 -13.19
N GLY A 124 -1.70 11.78 -14.36
CA GLY A 124 -2.53 12.98 -14.47
C GLY A 124 -3.88 12.89 -13.74
N SER A 125 -4.34 11.68 -13.42
CA SER A 125 -5.60 11.45 -12.68
C SER A 125 -5.45 11.45 -11.15
N GLY A 126 -4.24 11.71 -10.63
CA GLY A 126 -3.96 11.71 -9.19
C GLY A 126 -3.44 10.37 -8.65
N ILE A 127 -3.13 9.41 -9.53
CA ILE A 127 -2.41 8.19 -9.15
C ILE A 127 -0.92 8.54 -9.01
N HIS A 128 -0.27 8.06 -7.96
CA HIS A 128 1.15 8.32 -7.72
C HIS A 128 2.06 7.13 -8.07
N ARG A 129 1.49 5.92 -8.10
CA ARG A 129 2.21 4.67 -8.35
C ARG A 129 1.39 3.78 -9.26
N VAL A 130 2.04 3.22 -10.28
CA VAL A 130 1.42 2.26 -11.19
C VAL A 130 2.28 1.00 -11.19
N ALA A 131 1.72 -0.11 -10.71
CA ALA A 131 2.38 -1.41 -10.72
C ALA A 131 2.38 -2.00 -12.13
N VAL A 132 3.49 -2.58 -12.55
CA VAL A 132 3.57 -3.40 -13.76
C VAL A 132 3.40 -4.85 -13.33
N VAL A 133 2.40 -5.51 -13.89
CA VAL A 133 2.02 -6.87 -13.53
C VAL A 133 2.17 -7.76 -14.74
N ASP A 134 2.86 -8.89 -14.60
CA ASP A 134 3.02 -9.86 -15.68
C ASP A 134 1.77 -10.74 -15.89
N ALA A 135 1.86 -11.67 -16.84
CA ALA A 135 0.75 -12.57 -17.18
C ALA A 135 0.37 -13.52 -16.02
N ASP A 136 1.28 -13.76 -15.07
CA ASP A 136 1.07 -14.61 -13.90
C ASP A 136 0.50 -13.82 -12.72
N GLY A 137 0.27 -12.51 -12.89
CA GLY A 137 -0.28 -11.64 -11.86
C GLY A 137 0.78 -11.15 -10.87
N VAL A 138 2.07 -11.29 -11.16
CA VAL A 138 3.18 -10.88 -10.29
C VAL A 138 3.61 -9.45 -10.63
N ILE A 139 3.80 -8.62 -9.60
CA ILE A 139 4.33 -7.27 -9.78
C ILE A 139 5.83 -7.36 -10.10
N THR A 140 6.20 -6.93 -11.29
CA THR A 140 7.58 -6.94 -11.80
C THR A 140 8.26 -5.58 -11.69
N ALA A 141 7.50 -4.49 -11.72
CA ALA A 141 8.01 -3.12 -11.56
C ALA A 141 6.95 -2.18 -10.98
N ILE A 142 7.38 -0.99 -10.53
CA ILE A 142 6.49 0.08 -10.05
C ILE A 142 6.96 1.40 -10.67
N PHE A 143 6.12 1.97 -11.53
CA PHE A 143 6.29 3.33 -12.00
C PHE A 143 5.89 4.32 -10.90
N THR A 144 6.72 5.34 -10.74
CA THR A 144 6.38 6.56 -10.00
C THR A 144 6.41 7.76 -10.94
N GLN A 145 5.67 8.82 -10.59
CA GLN A 145 5.74 10.10 -11.33
C GLN A 145 7.19 10.57 -11.52
N SER A 146 8.00 10.48 -10.46
CA SER A 146 9.41 10.87 -10.47
C SER A 146 10.26 10.06 -11.45
N THR A 147 9.92 8.78 -11.67
CA THR A 147 10.63 7.92 -12.63
C THR A 147 10.42 8.42 -14.06
N VAL A 148 9.20 8.87 -14.36
CA VAL A 148 8.85 9.44 -15.67
C VAL A 148 9.46 10.84 -15.85
N ASP A 149 9.42 11.68 -14.81
CA ASP A 149 10.06 13.01 -14.86
C ASP A 149 11.56 12.91 -15.12
N ASN A 150 12.24 11.98 -14.44
CA ASN A 150 13.66 11.72 -14.65
C ASN A 150 13.95 11.23 -16.08
N TYR A 151 13.09 10.38 -16.64
CA TYR A 151 13.23 9.92 -18.02
C TYR A 151 13.13 11.07 -19.03
N PHE A 152 12.14 11.96 -18.87
CA PHE A 152 11.99 13.14 -19.72
C PHE A 152 13.08 14.19 -19.53
N TYR A 153 13.73 14.23 -18.36
CA TYR A 153 14.87 15.13 -18.17
C TYR A 153 16.14 14.62 -18.87
N GLN A 154 16.30 13.29 -18.97
CA GLN A 154 17.51 12.66 -19.52
C GLN A 154 17.47 12.45 -21.04
N ASN A 155 16.33 12.64 -21.70
CA ASN A 155 16.11 12.44 -23.14
C ASN A 155 15.42 13.65 -23.77
#